data_AF-A0A843CCU4-F1
#
_entry.id   AF-A0A843CCU4-F1
#
_cell.length_a   1.000
_cell.length_b   1.000
_cell.length_c   1.000
_cell.angle_alpha   90.00
_cell.angle_beta   90.00
_cell.angle_gamma   90.00
#
_symmetry.space_group_name_H-M   'P 1'
#
loop_
_entity.id
_entity.type
_entity.pdbx_description
1 polymer ?
#
loop_
_entity_poly.entity_id
_entity_poly.type
_entity_poly.pdbx_seq_one_letter_code
_entity_poly.pdbx_strand_id
1 'polypeptide(L)'
;MIFSQSLNSISFDDAITKTYFFHKLISTIDIPTIYLDFDLLYSGYVASNILPQSENLRLYQPSEQTWNTLLVQILDEISKEQHIIIIDSLNGFYNIFTNEKDAGRLINSFIMLLVSIGQKTKGWVLLAIGRHVIEINKMNRLVLQKQDSEFYLTLFDQNNSKKSILKLSHLDLF
;
A
#
# COMPACT_ATOMS: atom_id res chain seq x y z
N MET A 1 10.27 -13.06 11.03
CA MET A 1 9.89 -12.10 9.95
C MET A 1 8.47 -12.45 9.52
N ILE A 2 7.50 -11.54 9.65
CA ILE A 2 6.06 -11.85 9.48
C ILE A 2 5.68 -12.05 8.00
N PHE A 3 6.38 -11.38 7.08
CA PHE A 3 6.18 -11.52 5.64
C PHE A 3 7.32 -12.30 4.99
N SER A 4 6.99 -13.36 4.25
CA SER A 4 7.95 -14.14 3.45
C SER A 4 8.19 -13.56 2.06
N GLN A 5 7.49 -12.48 1.70
CA GLN A 5 7.53 -11.83 0.39
C GLN A 5 7.55 -10.31 0.57
N SER A 6 8.25 -9.59 -0.32
CA SER A 6 8.24 -8.12 -0.31
C SER A 6 7.00 -7.50 -0.94
N LEU A 7 6.22 -8.27 -1.71
CA LEU A 7 4.94 -7.83 -2.25
C LEU A 7 3.80 -8.30 -1.34
N ASN A 8 2.99 -7.35 -0.90
CA ASN A 8 1.86 -7.56 -0.03
C ASN A 8 0.64 -6.84 -0.62
N SER A 9 -0.53 -7.42 -0.45
CA SER A 9 -1.81 -6.74 -0.67
C SER A 9 -2.58 -6.65 0.62
N ILE A 10 -3.38 -5.61 0.75
CA ILE A 10 -4.32 -5.45 1.84
C ILE A 10 -5.68 -5.04 1.30
N SER A 11 -6.71 -5.79 1.67
CA SER A 11 -8.11 -5.46 1.37
C SER A 11 -8.83 -4.95 2.62
N PHE A 12 -9.83 -4.12 2.40
CA PHE A 12 -10.56 -3.38 3.44
C PHE A 12 -12.06 -3.41 3.18
N ASP A 13 -12.85 -3.30 4.24
CA ASP A 13 -14.31 -3.24 4.16
C ASP A 13 -14.80 -1.85 3.70
N ASP A 14 -14.14 -0.78 4.16
CA ASP A 14 -14.49 0.60 3.84
C ASP A 14 -13.24 1.51 3.71
N ALA A 15 -13.42 2.64 3.01
CA ALA A 15 -12.34 3.55 2.67
C ALA A 15 -11.83 4.35 3.88
N ILE A 16 -12.67 4.63 4.88
CA ILE A 16 -12.27 5.38 6.08
C ILE A 16 -11.35 4.51 6.93
N THR A 17 -11.75 3.27 7.20
CA THR A 17 -10.92 2.29 7.92
C THR A 17 -9.57 2.10 7.26
N LYS A 18 -9.52 1.97 5.92
CA LYS A 18 -8.27 1.93 5.14
C LYS A 18 -7.36 3.13 5.46
N THR A 19 -7.91 4.34 5.34
CA THR A 19 -7.19 5.60 5.54
C THR A 19 -6.59 5.69 6.96
N TYR A 20 -7.40 5.42 7.99
CA TYR A 20 -6.91 5.44 9.38
C TYR A 20 -5.88 4.33 9.64
N PHE A 21 -6.07 3.14 9.05
CA PHE A 21 -5.12 2.04 9.18
C PHE A 21 -3.75 2.42 8.62
N PHE A 22 -3.71 2.96 7.40
CA PHE A 22 -2.43 3.38 6.82
C PHE A 22 -1.82 4.53 7.60
N HIS A 23 -2.61 5.51 8.04
CA HIS A 23 -2.11 6.59 8.89
C HIS A 23 -1.40 6.04 10.14
N LYS A 24 -2.08 5.14 10.87
CA LYS A 24 -1.53 4.54 12.08
C LYS A 24 -0.32 3.68 11.78
N LEU A 25 -0.36 2.86 10.72
CA LEU A 25 0.78 2.06 10.27
C LEU A 25 2.02 2.94 10.10
N ILE A 26 1.90 4.03 9.33
CA ILE A 26 2.98 4.97 9.04
C ILE A 26 3.48 5.68 10.30
N SER A 27 2.58 6.03 11.22
CA SER A 27 2.95 6.70 12.48
C SER A 27 3.62 5.77 13.51
N THR A 28 3.46 4.46 13.36
CA THR A 28 3.95 3.46 14.33
C THR A 28 5.29 2.85 13.92
N ILE A 29 5.65 2.94 12.64
CA ILE A 29 6.86 2.34 12.10
C ILE A 29 7.96 3.38 11.90
N ASP A 30 9.19 3.00 12.20
CA ASP A 30 10.37 3.86 11.99
C ASP A 30 10.96 3.73 10.57
N ILE A 31 10.27 3.04 9.66
CA ILE A 31 10.74 2.84 8.29
C ILE A 31 10.17 3.96 7.41
N PRO A 32 11.01 4.68 6.63
CA PRO A 32 10.56 5.68 5.67
C PRO A 32 9.46 5.12 4.74
N THR A 33 8.36 5.85 4.62
CA THR A 33 7.21 5.44 3.82
C THR A 33 7.01 6.38 2.63
N ILE A 34 6.98 5.81 1.43
CA ILE A 34 6.52 6.46 0.21
C ILE A 34 5.06 6.08 0.00
N TYR A 35 4.16 7.05 0.03
CA TYR A 35 2.72 6.86 -0.17
C TYR A 35 2.30 7.43 -1.51
N LEU A 36 1.79 6.57 -2.39
CA LEU A 36 1.26 6.93 -3.70
C LEU A 36 -0.26 6.96 -3.61
N ASP A 37 -0.82 8.16 -3.44
CA ASP A 37 -2.25 8.39 -3.31
C ASP A 37 -2.90 8.69 -4.66
N PHE A 38 -3.44 7.66 -5.29
CA PHE A 38 -4.18 7.71 -6.55
C PHE A 38 -5.67 8.00 -6.39
N ASP A 39 -6.25 7.86 -5.18
CA ASP A 39 -7.67 8.17 -4.95
C ASP A 39 -7.92 9.46 -4.16
N LEU A 40 -6.84 10.15 -3.79
CA LEU A 40 -6.79 11.46 -3.13
C LEU A 40 -7.43 11.49 -1.73
N LEU A 41 -7.86 10.35 -1.20
CA LEU A 41 -8.56 10.30 0.08
C LEU A 41 -7.57 10.58 1.21
N TYR A 42 -6.47 9.86 1.27
CA TYR A 42 -5.50 10.00 2.36
C TYR A 42 -4.88 11.39 2.38
N SER A 43 -4.45 11.88 1.21
CA SER A 43 -3.89 13.21 1.05
C SER A 43 -4.89 14.33 1.34
N GLY A 44 -6.18 14.13 1.09
CA GLY A 44 -7.23 15.05 1.53
C GLY A 44 -7.32 15.17 3.06
N TYR A 45 -7.20 14.06 3.79
CA TYR A 45 -7.17 14.07 5.26
C TYR A 45 -5.89 14.74 5.82
N VAL A 46 -4.75 14.52 5.16
CA VAL A 46 -3.49 15.19 5.53
C VAL A 46 -3.56 16.69 5.26
N ALA A 47 -4.03 17.10 4.08
CA ALA A 47 -4.13 18.51 3.70
C ALA A 47 -5.12 19.30 4.59
N SER A 48 -6.16 18.64 5.09
CA SER A 48 -7.11 19.23 6.04
C SER A 48 -6.66 19.17 7.50
N ASN A 49 -5.46 18.63 7.77
CA ASN A 49 -4.90 18.44 9.11
C ASN A 49 -5.78 17.57 10.04
N ILE A 50 -6.66 16.73 9.46
CA ILE A 50 -7.41 15.72 10.21
C ILE A 50 -6.47 14.59 10.61
N LEU A 51 -5.55 14.21 9.71
CA LEU A 51 -4.50 13.22 9.95
C LEU A 51 -3.13 13.91 9.79
N PRO A 52 -2.46 14.32 10.89
CA PRO A 52 -1.19 15.04 10.81
C PRO A 52 -0.13 14.26 10.03
N GLN A 53 0.64 14.91 9.17
CA GLN A 53 1.66 14.23 8.40
C GLN A 53 2.79 13.73 9.32
N SER A 54 3.18 12.45 9.17
CA SER A 54 4.37 11.90 9.83
C SER A 54 5.65 12.41 9.17
N GLU A 55 6.72 12.66 9.93
CA GLU A 55 8.03 13.11 9.40
C GLU A 55 8.64 12.09 8.42
N ASN A 56 8.37 10.80 8.65
CA ASN A 56 8.90 9.69 7.84
C ASN A 56 8.07 9.42 6.57
N LEU A 57 7.08 10.28 6.25
CA LEU A 57 6.16 10.10 5.14
C LEU A 57 6.48 11.03 3.97
N ARG A 58 6.77 10.44 2.81
CA ARG A 58 6.75 11.12 1.51
C ARG A 58 5.44 10.79 0.81
N LEU A 59 4.57 11.78 0.66
CA LEU A 59 3.23 11.65 0.10
C LEU A 59 3.17 12.24 -1.32
N TYR A 60 2.72 11.44 -2.29
CA TYR A 60 2.58 11.84 -3.67
C TYR A 60 1.16 11.59 -4.18
N GLN A 61 0.71 12.44 -5.11
CA GLN A 61 -0.56 12.32 -5.83
C GLN A 61 -0.24 12.11 -7.32
N PRO A 62 0.06 10.88 -7.77
CA PRO A 62 0.56 10.65 -9.12
C PRO A 62 -0.54 10.87 -10.16
N SER A 63 -0.13 11.39 -11.31
CA SER A 63 -0.94 11.49 -12.53
C SER A 63 -0.22 10.85 -13.70
N GLU A 64 -0.91 10.65 -14.82
CA GLU A 64 -0.31 10.15 -16.07
C GLU A 64 0.93 10.97 -16.48
N GLN A 65 0.86 12.30 -16.33
CA GLN A 65 1.93 13.21 -16.74
C GLN A 65 3.13 13.20 -15.80
N THR A 66 2.91 12.90 -14.52
CA THR A 66 3.95 12.97 -13.47
C THR A 66 4.57 11.60 -13.15
N TRP A 67 3.88 10.52 -13.51
CA TRP A 67 4.24 9.15 -13.13
C TRP A 67 5.68 8.78 -13.47
N ASN A 68 6.14 9.03 -14.71
CA ASN A 68 7.47 8.60 -15.14
C ASN A 68 8.59 9.28 -14.36
N THR A 69 8.48 10.59 -14.14
CA THR A 69 9.44 11.36 -13.34
C THR A 69 9.46 10.88 -11.90
N LEU A 70 8.27 10.68 -11.32
CA LEU A 70 8.12 10.21 -9.95
C LEU A 70 8.67 8.78 -9.78
N LEU A 71 8.43 7.90 -10.75
CA LEU A 71 8.94 6.53 -10.74
C LEU A 71 10.47 6.54 -10.68
N VAL A 72 11.15 7.34 -11.51
CA VAL A 72 12.62 7.42 -11.48
C VAL A 72 13.14 7.87 -10.11
N GLN A 73 12.49 8.88 -9.50
CA GLN A 73 12.85 9.37 -8.17
C GLN A 73 12.68 8.27 -7.10
N ILE A 74 11.54 7.57 -7.11
CA ILE A 74 11.27 6.48 -6.17
C ILE A 74 12.28 5.35 -6.35
N LEU A 75 12.58 4.94 -7.58
CA LEU A 75 13.54 3.85 -7.83
C LEU A 75 14.94 4.19 -7.30
N ASP A 76 15.37 5.45 -7.42
CA ASP A 76 16.63 5.93 -6.86
C ASP A 76 16.61 5.89 -5.33
N GLU A 77 15.56 6.39 -4.68
CA GLU A 77 15.40 6.38 -3.21
C GLU A 77 15.41 4.96 -2.64
N ILE A 78 14.57 4.06 -3.17
CA ILE A 78 14.41 2.70 -2.63
C ILE A 78 15.62 1.80 -2.92
N SER A 79 16.49 2.22 -3.85
CA SER A 79 17.76 1.52 -4.11
C SER A 79 18.84 1.76 -3.06
N LYS A 80 18.70 2.84 -2.27
CA LYS A 80 19.71 3.29 -1.29
C LYS A 80 19.42 2.82 0.13
N GLU A 81 18.16 2.81 0.51
CA GLU A 81 17.74 2.43 1.87
C GLU A 81 16.36 1.75 1.88
N GLN A 82 16.05 1.14 3.03
CA GLN A 82 14.79 0.43 3.22
C GLN A 82 13.61 1.39 3.22
N HIS A 83 12.59 1.09 2.41
CA HIS A 83 11.34 1.84 2.37
C HIS A 83 10.12 0.92 2.41
N ILE A 84 9.00 1.44 2.92
CA ILE A 84 7.66 0.92 2.61
C ILE A 84 7.07 1.77 1.49
N ILE A 85 6.62 1.11 0.43
CA ILE A 85 5.89 1.74 -0.67
C ILE A 85 4.43 1.34 -0.54
N ILE A 86 3.54 2.30 -0.33
CA ILE A 86 2.09 2.08 -0.30
C ILE A 86 1.50 2.58 -1.61
N ILE A 87 0.82 1.70 -2.34
CA ILE A 87 0.08 2.04 -3.56
C ILE A 87 -1.40 2.08 -3.18
N ASP A 88 -1.95 3.28 -3.02
CA ASP A 88 -3.34 3.48 -2.61
C ASP A 88 -4.13 4.35 -3.60
N SER A 89 -5.08 3.86 -4.37
CA SER A 89 -5.48 2.46 -4.52
C SER A 89 -4.96 1.90 -5.84
N LEU A 90 -4.88 0.57 -5.91
CA LEU A 90 -4.54 -0.11 -7.16
C LEU A 90 -5.49 0.28 -8.29
N ASN A 91 -6.79 0.44 -8.00
CA ASN A 91 -7.78 0.91 -8.96
C ASN A 91 -7.47 2.32 -9.47
N GLY A 92 -7.10 3.24 -8.58
CA GLY A 92 -6.66 4.58 -8.98
C GLY A 92 -5.41 4.54 -9.87
N PHE A 93 -4.48 3.61 -9.61
CA PHE A 93 -3.30 3.41 -10.45
C PHE A 93 -3.65 2.90 -11.86
N TYR A 94 -4.64 2.02 -11.99
CA TYR A 94 -5.21 1.65 -13.29
C TYR A 94 -5.84 2.84 -14.01
N ASN A 95 -6.55 3.70 -13.28
CA ASN A 95 -7.28 4.82 -13.87
C ASN A 95 -6.35 5.87 -14.53
N ILE A 96 -5.13 6.08 -14.01
CA ILE A 96 -4.18 7.01 -14.66
C ILE A 96 -3.65 6.52 -16.02
N PHE A 97 -3.87 5.25 -16.37
CA PHE A 97 -3.49 4.66 -17.66
C PHE A 97 -4.70 4.15 -18.45
N THR A 98 -5.89 4.74 -18.24
CA THR A 98 -7.13 4.27 -18.88
C THR A 98 -7.07 4.23 -20.42
N ASN A 99 -6.27 5.11 -21.03
CA ASN A 99 -6.11 5.18 -22.49
C ASN A 99 -5.04 4.22 -23.04
N GLU A 100 -4.30 3.54 -22.16
CA GLU A 100 -3.25 2.60 -22.55
C GLU A 100 -3.85 1.22 -22.86
N LYS A 101 -3.65 0.76 -24.10
CA LYS A 101 -4.16 -0.52 -24.60
C LYS A 101 -3.73 -1.72 -23.75
N ASP A 102 -2.57 -1.62 -23.11
CA ASP A 102 -1.95 -2.67 -22.29
C ASP A 102 -1.72 -2.22 -20.82
N ALA A 103 -2.56 -1.32 -20.29
CA ALA A 103 -2.42 -0.73 -18.95
C ALA A 103 -2.10 -1.77 -17.85
N GLY A 104 -2.77 -2.93 -17.88
CA GLY A 104 -2.53 -3.98 -16.88
C GLY A 104 -1.14 -4.61 -16.94
N ARG A 105 -0.58 -4.82 -18.12
CA ARG A 105 0.80 -5.31 -18.25
C ARG A 105 1.80 -4.26 -17.79
N LEU A 106 1.53 -3.01 -18.12
CA LEU A 106 2.38 -1.87 -17.78
C LEU A 106 2.44 -1.67 -16.25
N ILE A 107 1.28 -1.58 -15.61
CA ILE A 107 1.16 -1.44 -14.15
C ILE A 107 1.80 -2.61 -13.41
N ASN A 108 1.54 -3.85 -13.85
CA ASN A 108 2.20 -5.02 -13.27
C ASN A 108 3.72 -4.93 -13.37
N SER A 109 4.24 -4.44 -14.50
CA SER A 109 5.69 -4.26 -14.70
C SER A 109 6.25 -3.20 -13.74
N PHE A 110 5.53 -2.09 -13.52
CA PHE A 110 5.94 -1.10 -12.53
C PHE A 110 5.95 -1.65 -11.11
N ILE A 111 4.91 -2.38 -10.71
CA ILE A 111 4.86 -3.01 -9.39
C ILE A 111 6.02 -4.01 -9.24
N MET A 112 6.27 -4.85 -10.25
CA MET A 112 7.39 -5.81 -10.20
C MET A 112 8.76 -5.11 -10.13
N LEU A 113 8.92 -3.98 -10.82
CA LEU A 113 10.14 -3.19 -10.77
C LEU A 113 10.37 -2.62 -9.36
N LEU A 114 9.35 -2.01 -8.76
CA LEU A 114 9.40 -1.49 -7.39
C LEU A 114 9.73 -2.60 -6.37
N VAL A 115 9.07 -3.76 -6.49
CA VAL A 115 9.34 -4.92 -5.64
C VAL A 115 10.78 -5.42 -5.80
N SER A 116 11.26 -5.54 -7.04
CA SER A 116 12.61 -6.05 -7.34
C SER A 116 13.71 -5.16 -6.76
N ILE A 117 13.57 -3.84 -6.86
CA ILE A 117 14.55 -2.91 -6.28
C ILE A 117 14.42 -2.88 -4.75
N GLY A 118 13.20 -2.73 -4.23
CA GLY A 118 12.96 -2.69 -2.78
C GLY A 118 13.44 -3.95 -2.06
N GLN A 119 13.35 -5.13 -2.68
CA GLN A 119 13.89 -6.38 -2.12
C GLN A 119 15.38 -6.29 -1.78
N LYS A 120 16.18 -5.58 -2.57
CA LYS A 120 17.64 -5.43 -2.36
C LYS A 120 17.96 -4.69 -1.06
N THR A 121 17.08 -3.77 -0.66
CA THR A 121 17.18 -2.98 0.57
C THR A 121 16.24 -3.48 1.68
N LYS A 122 15.65 -4.68 1.53
CA LYS A 122 14.67 -5.28 2.46
C LYS A 122 13.38 -4.46 2.61
N GLY A 123 13.07 -3.61 1.63
CA GLY A 123 11.83 -2.85 1.53
C GLY A 123 10.62 -3.71 1.15
N TRP A 124 9.44 -3.10 1.28
CA TRP A 124 8.15 -3.73 1.03
C TRP A 124 7.27 -2.86 0.14
N VAL A 125 6.47 -3.51 -0.70
CA VAL A 125 5.39 -2.88 -1.48
C VAL A 125 4.07 -3.41 -0.92
N LEU A 126 3.18 -2.49 -0.55
CA LEU A 126 1.85 -2.78 -0.03
C LEU A 126 0.80 -2.19 -0.98
N LEU A 127 0.03 -3.06 -1.63
CA LEU A 127 -1.05 -2.68 -2.52
C LEU A 127 -2.36 -2.57 -1.74
N ALA A 128 -2.97 -1.39 -1.71
CA ALA A 128 -4.34 -1.23 -1.25
C ALA A 128 -5.29 -1.69 -2.37
N ILE A 129 -5.97 -2.82 -2.14
CA ILE A 129 -6.87 -3.42 -3.12
C ILE A 129 -8.32 -3.31 -2.65
N GLY A 130 -9.21 -3.01 -3.60
CA GLY A 130 -10.64 -3.11 -3.37
C GLY A 130 -11.11 -4.57 -3.33
N ARG A 131 -12.44 -4.77 -3.32
CA ARG A 131 -13.09 -6.09 -3.23
C ARG A 131 -12.83 -7.03 -4.42
N HIS A 132 -12.16 -6.57 -5.49
CA HIS A 132 -11.85 -7.37 -6.67
C HIS A 132 -10.36 -7.77 -6.67
N VAL A 133 -10.13 -9.07 -6.68
CA VAL A 133 -8.84 -9.70 -6.36
C VAL A 133 -7.95 -9.76 -7.59
N ILE A 134 -6.76 -9.16 -7.52
CA ILE A 134 -5.62 -9.61 -8.33
C ILE A 134 -4.89 -10.67 -7.50
N GLU A 135 -4.95 -11.93 -7.92
CA GLU A 135 -4.15 -13.00 -7.30
C GLU A 135 -2.79 -13.06 -8.02
N ILE A 136 -1.74 -12.54 -7.35
CA ILE A 136 -0.36 -12.72 -7.78
C ILE A 136 0.23 -13.86 -6.94
N ASN A 137 0.65 -14.97 -7.57
CA ASN A 137 1.12 -16.19 -6.90
C ASN A 137 2.20 -15.98 -5.80
N LYS A 138 2.95 -14.88 -5.84
CA LYS A 138 4.01 -14.54 -4.85
C LYS A 138 3.69 -13.31 -3.99
N MET A 139 2.41 -13.01 -3.78
CA MET A 139 1.96 -11.90 -2.95
C MET A 139 1.36 -12.43 -1.64
N ASN A 140 1.74 -11.83 -0.50
CA ASN A 140 1.00 -12.10 0.74
C ASN A 140 -0.33 -11.33 0.70
N ARG A 141 -1.42 -11.95 1.17
CA ARG A 141 -2.73 -11.30 1.26
C ARG A 141 -3.10 -11.00 2.70
N LEU A 142 -3.30 -9.73 2.99
CA LEU A 142 -3.82 -9.21 4.23
C LEU A 142 -5.28 -8.80 4.04
N VAL A 143 -6.12 -9.05 5.03
CA VAL A 143 -7.49 -8.56 5.07
C VAL A 143 -7.70 -7.87 6.40
N LEU A 144 -8.03 -6.58 6.35
CA LEU A 144 -8.45 -5.82 7.52
C LEU A 144 -9.96 -5.86 7.61
N GLN A 145 -10.47 -6.44 8.70
CA GLN A 145 -11.92 -6.57 8.95
C GLN A 145 -12.29 -5.90 10.27
N LYS A 146 -13.44 -5.24 10.29
CA LYS A 146 -14.07 -4.78 11.52
C LYS A 146 -15.07 -5.83 11.99
N GLN A 147 -14.94 -6.31 13.22
CA GLN A 147 -15.94 -7.14 13.89
C GLN A 147 -16.33 -6.43 15.18
N ASP A 148 -17.61 -6.08 15.30
CA ASP A 148 -18.14 -5.22 16.35
C ASP A 148 -17.40 -3.86 16.42
N SER A 149 -16.61 -3.65 17.48
CA SER A 149 -15.78 -2.45 17.68
C SER A 149 -14.27 -2.72 17.55
N GLU A 150 -13.90 -3.91 17.08
CA GLU A 150 -12.53 -4.39 17.07
C GLU A 150 -12.06 -4.64 15.63
N PHE A 151 -10.78 -4.35 15.39
CA PHE A 151 -10.16 -4.56 14.08
C PHE A 151 -9.26 -5.79 14.10
N TYR A 152 -9.36 -6.59 13.04
CA TYR A 152 -8.59 -7.80 12.87
C TYR A 152 -7.84 -7.77 11.54
N LEU A 153 -6.52 -7.93 11.62
CA LEU A 153 -5.67 -8.12 10.45
C LEU A 153 -5.44 -9.62 10.25
N THR A 154 -6.01 -10.17 9.19
CA THR A 154 -5.86 -11.59 8.84
C THR A 154 -4.86 -11.75 7.71
N LEU A 155 -3.83 -12.57 7.93
CA LEU A 155 -2.90 -13.01 6.89
C LEU A 155 -3.38 -14.33 6.31
N PHE A 156 -3.49 -14.39 4.99
CA PHE A 156 -3.81 -15.60 4.24
C PHE A 156 -2.57 -16.19 3.58
N ASP A 157 -2.53 -17.51 3.48
CA ASP A 157 -1.54 -18.22 2.66
C ASP A 157 -1.96 -18.31 1.18
N GLN A 158 -1.11 -18.95 0.37
CA GLN A 158 -1.33 -19.13 -1.07
C GLN A 158 -2.55 -20.02 -1.40
N ASN A 159 -3.05 -20.81 -0.44
CA ASN A 159 -4.21 -21.68 -0.60
C ASN A 159 -5.49 -21.01 -0.06
N ASN A 160 -5.48 -19.70 0.13
CA ASN A 160 -6.59 -18.95 0.73
C ASN A 160 -6.96 -19.41 2.16
N SER A 161 -6.06 -20.10 2.85
CA SER A 161 -6.25 -20.51 4.24
C SER A 161 -5.72 -19.43 5.19
N LYS A 162 -6.40 -19.24 6.32
CA LYS A 162 -5.99 -18.25 7.34
C LYS A 162 -4.70 -18.74 7.99
N LYS A 163 -3.61 -17.99 7.81
CA LYS A 163 -2.29 -18.29 8.38
C LYS A 163 -2.12 -17.68 9.77
N SER A 164 -2.55 -16.45 9.96
CA SER A 164 -2.53 -15.77 11.26
C SER A 164 -3.60 -14.68 11.34
N ILE A 165 -4.06 -14.41 12.56
CA ILE A 165 -5.00 -13.32 12.85
C ILE A 165 -4.36 -12.47 13.95
N LEU A 166 -4.26 -11.17 13.70
CA LEU A 166 -3.80 -10.19 14.69
C LEU A 166 -4.98 -9.30 15.06
N LYS A 167 -5.34 -9.30 16.34
CA LYS A 167 -6.27 -8.31 16.90
C LYS A 167 -5.52 -6.99 17.05
N LEU A 168 -6.08 -5.92 16.49
CA LEU A 168 -5.49 -4.58 16.51
C LEU A 168 -6.04 -3.73 17.67
N SER A 169 -6.23 -4.33 18.85
CA SER A 169 -6.86 -3.69 20.02
C SER A 169 -6.10 -2.49 20.60
N HIS A 170 -4.92 -2.17 20.07
CA HIS A 170 -4.11 -1.00 20.45
C HIS A 170 -4.02 0.05 19.31
N LEU A 171 -4.51 -0.26 18.11
CA LEU A 171 -4.72 0.76 17.10
C LEU A 171 -6.10 1.35 17.35
N ASP A 172 -6.15 2.43 18.13
CA ASP A 172 -7.30 3.34 18.15
C ASP A 172 -7.43 3.94 16.75
N LEU A 173 -8.15 3.23 15.87
CA LEU A 173 -8.51 3.71 14.53
C LEU A 173 -9.60 4.78 14.60
N PHE A 174 -10.13 5.05 15.81
CA PHE A 174 -11.07 6.11 16.18
C PHE A 174 -10.80 6.56 17.61
#